data_AF-E6QIM5-F1
#
_entry.id   AF-E6QIM5-F1
#
_cell.length_a   1.000
_cell.length_b   1.000
_cell.length_c   1.000
_cell.angle_alpha   90.00
_cell.angle_beta   90.00
_cell.angle_gamma   90.00
#
_symmetry.space_group_name_H-M   'P 1'
#
loop_
_entity.id
_entity.type
_entity.pdbx_description
1 polymer ?
#
loop_
_entity_poly.entity_id
_entity_poly.type
_entity_poly.pdbx_seq_one_letter_code
_entity_poly.pdbx_strand_id
1 'polypeptide(L)'
;MFNGGQAFLRLTDAENQAESGLEIVASPPGKKLQNVLLLSGGEKALTALSLLVGIFQYQPAPFCVLDEVDAALDETNVSRLADLLRGLAQDTQFLLVTHSKRMMQTADMIYGVTMQEPGVSRIVSVHMGGRDGHGQERATA
;
A
#
# COMPACT_ATOMS: atom_id res chain seq x y z
N MET A 1 -4.64 -9.30 7.90
CA MET A 1 -3.82 -9.72 6.74
C MET A 1 -3.53 -11.22 6.67
N PHE A 2 -3.21 -11.91 7.78
CA PHE A 2 -2.88 -13.35 7.76
C PHE A 2 -4.05 -14.33 8.03
N ASN A 3 -5.28 -13.86 8.21
CA ASN A 3 -6.43 -14.68 8.67
C ASN A 3 -6.13 -15.51 9.94
N GLY A 4 -5.30 -14.96 10.82
CA GLY A 4 -4.80 -15.60 12.04
C GLY A 4 -3.35 -15.21 12.31
N GLY A 5 -2.78 -15.66 13.43
CA GLY A 5 -1.42 -15.31 13.84
C GLY A 5 -1.33 -14.02 14.67
N GLN A 6 -0.12 -13.68 15.10
CA GLN A 6 0.16 -12.55 15.99
C GLN A 6 1.50 -11.90 15.65
N ALA A 7 1.62 -10.60 15.86
CA ALA A 7 2.87 -9.87 15.69
C ALA A 7 2.97 -8.75 16.73
N PHE A 8 4.19 -8.41 17.12
CA PHE A 8 4.46 -7.34 18.09
C PHE A 8 5.80 -6.66 17.80
N LEU A 9 5.89 -5.40 18.23
CA LEU A 9 7.12 -4.63 18.26
C LEU A 9 7.74 -4.76 19.64
N ARG A 10 9.04 -5.04 19.70
CA ARG A 10 9.80 -5.13 20.94
C ARG A 10 11.02 -4.21 20.87
N LEU A 11 11.31 -3.52 21.96
CA LEU A 11 12.59 -2.82 22.13
C LEU A 11 13.72 -3.84 22.30
N THR A 12 14.80 -3.67 21.55
CA THR A 12 16.00 -4.50 21.71
C THR A 12 16.61 -4.36 23.11
N ASP A 13 16.49 -3.18 23.72
CA ASP A 13 16.85 -2.89 25.10
C ASP A 13 15.72 -2.09 25.77
N ALA A 14 15.04 -2.70 26.75
CA ALA A 14 13.93 -2.05 27.44
C ALA A 14 14.39 -1.01 28.47
N GLU A 15 15.64 -1.09 28.94
CA GLU A 15 16.19 -0.22 29.99
C GLU A 15 16.74 1.09 29.39
N ASN A 16 17.17 1.07 28.12
CA ASN A 16 17.66 2.26 27.40
C ASN A 16 16.82 2.54 26.15
N GLN A 17 15.61 3.07 26.34
CA GLN A 17 14.66 3.34 25.24
C GLN A 17 15.19 4.32 24.18
N ALA A 18 16.08 5.24 24.55
CA ALA A 18 16.59 6.27 23.65
C ALA A 18 17.55 5.72 22.60
N GLU A 19 18.32 4.69 22.94
CA GLU A 19 19.29 4.05 22.03
C GLU A 19 18.83 2.67 21.55
N SER A 20 17.71 2.16 22.08
CA SER A 20 17.17 0.87 21.68
C SER A 20 16.66 0.89 20.24
N GLY A 21 17.00 -0.16 19.49
CA GLY A 21 16.34 -0.48 18.24
C GLY A 21 14.95 -1.07 18.46
N LEU A 22 14.26 -1.30 17.33
CA LEU A 22 12.97 -1.99 17.27
C LEU A 22 13.16 -3.35 16.59
N GLU A 23 12.68 -4.40 17.26
CA GLU A 23 12.58 -5.74 16.70
C GLU A 23 11.12 -6.04 16.34
N ILE A 24 10.91 -6.48 15.09
CA ILE A 24 9.61 -6.95 14.62
C ILE A 24 9.59 -8.47 14.76
N VAL A 25 8.70 -8.96 15.62
CA VAL A 25 8.46 -10.40 15.81
C VAL A 25 7.06 -10.74 15.36
N ALA A 26 6.94 -11.82 14.60
CA ALA A 26 5.66 -12.26 14.05
C ALA A 26 5.55 -13.79 14.04
N SER A 27 4.31 -14.24 14.15
CA SER A 27 3.89 -15.64 14.18
C SER A 27 2.73 -15.78 13.20
N PRO A 28 3.01 -16.07 11.91
CA PRO A 28 1.96 -16.42 10.96
C PRO A 28 1.15 -17.64 11.43
N PRO A 29 -0.06 -17.88 10.87
CA PRO A 29 -0.89 -19.02 11.23
C PRO A 29 -0.11 -20.34 11.14
N GLY A 30 -0.10 -21.10 12.23
CA GLY A 30 0.58 -22.40 12.29
C GLY A 30 2.11 -22.35 12.43
N LYS A 31 2.72 -21.16 12.53
CA LYS A 31 4.16 -21.00 12.82
C LYS A 31 4.40 -20.49 14.24
N LYS A 32 5.63 -20.71 14.73
CA LYS A 32 6.11 -20.14 15.99
C LYS A 32 6.44 -18.66 15.80
N LEU A 33 6.41 -17.93 16.92
CA LEU A 33 6.89 -16.56 16.98
C LEU A 33 8.39 -16.52 16.68
N GLN A 34 8.78 -15.69 15.72
CA GLN A 34 10.17 -15.51 15.34
C GLN A 34 10.39 -14.11 14.77
N ASN A 35 11.65 -13.71 14.69
CA ASN A 35 12.05 -12.45 14.07
C ASN A 35 11.60 -12.42 12.59
N VAL A 36 11.10 -11.26 12.14
CA VAL A 36 10.62 -11.06 10.76
C VAL A 36 11.65 -11.46 9.70
N LEU A 37 12.95 -11.31 9.99
CA LEU A 37 14.06 -11.67 9.11
C LEU A 37 14.12 -13.17 8.80
N LEU A 38 13.53 -14.02 9.64
CA LEU A 38 13.48 -15.48 9.47
C LEU A 38 12.22 -15.97 8.73
N LEU A 39 11.29 -15.07 8.42
CA LEU A 39 10.07 -15.41 7.67
C LEU A 39 10.35 -15.62 6.17
N SER A 40 9.44 -16.33 5.49
CA SER A 40 9.46 -16.40 4.02
C SER A 40 9.21 -15.03 3.38
N GLY A 41 9.57 -14.85 2.11
CA GLY A 41 9.39 -13.56 1.42
C GLY A 41 7.95 -13.04 1.45
N GLY A 42 6.96 -13.89 1.20
CA GLY A 42 5.55 -13.50 1.25
C GLY A 42 5.07 -13.15 2.67
N GLU A 43 5.57 -13.84 3.69
CA GLU A 43 5.26 -13.53 5.09
C GLU A 43 5.92 -12.22 5.55
N LYS A 44 7.15 -11.94 5.11
CA LYS A 44 7.81 -10.65 5.34
C LYS A 44 6.98 -9.52 4.75
N ALA A 45 6.57 -9.64 3.49
CA ALA A 45 5.74 -8.64 2.80
C ALA A 45 4.43 -8.39 3.54
N LEU A 46 3.71 -9.44 3.93
CA LEU A 46 2.46 -9.34 4.69
C LEU A 46 2.64 -8.74 6.09
N THR A 47 3.73 -9.07 6.79
CA THR A 47 4.03 -8.50 8.11
C THR A 47 4.34 -7.01 8.00
N ALA A 48 5.17 -6.62 7.02
CA ALA A 48 5.46 -5.22 6.73
C ALA A 48 4.18 -4.44 6.37
N LEU A 49 3.32 -5.01 5.54
CA LEU A 49 2.03 -4.42 5.17
C LEU A 49 1.12 -4.27 6.39
N SER A 50 1.09 -5.25 7.30
CA SER A 50 0.31 -5.18 8.53
C SER A 50 0.82 -4.07 9.47
N LEU A 51 2.14 -3.89 9.57
CA LEU A 51 2.74 -2.82 10.35
C LEU A 51 2.39 -1.44 9.76
N LEU A 52 2.48 -1.30 8.43
CA LEU A 52 2.12 -0.06 7.74
C LEU A 52 0.67 0.34 8.02
N VAL A 53 -0.26 -0.62 7.99
CA VAL A 53 -1.67 -0.41 8.36
C VAL A 53 -1.83 0.01 9.82
N GLY A 54 -1.08 -0.61 10.73
CA GLY A 54 -1.08 -0.22 12.14
C GLY A 54 -0.67 1.24 12.33
N ILE A 55 0.36 1.68 11.60
CA ILE A 55 0.82 3.08 11.63
C ILE A 55 -0.27 4.02 11.07
N PHE A 56 -0.86 3.69 9.91
CA PHE A 56 -1.90 4.52 9.31
C PHE A 56 -3.15 4.65 10.18
N GLN A 57 -3.56 3.58 10.87
CA GLN A 57 -4.72 3.63 11.76
C GLN A 57 -4.45 4.41 13.06
N TYR A 58 -3.20 4.46 13.54
CA TYR A 58 -2.87 5.18 14.77
C TYR A 58 -3.02 6.70 14.60
N GLN A 59 -2.53 7.23 13.47
CA GLN A 59 -2.65 8.65 13.16
C GLN A 59 -2.84 8.84 11.66
N PRO A 60 -4.09 8.74 11.15
CA PRO A 60 -4.35 8.87 9.72
C PRO A 60 -4.05 10.30 9.26
N ALA A 61 -3.26 10.42 8.21
CA ALA A 61 -3.04 11.69 7.54
C ALA A 61 -4.28 12.02 6.67
N PRO A 62 -4.65 13.31 6.50
CA PRO A 62 -5.73 13.68 5.60
C PRO A 62 -5.39 13.38 4.13
N PHE A 63 -4.11 13.33 3.78
CA PHE A 63 -3.62 12.95 2.46
C PHE A 63 -2.35 12.10 2.56
N CYS A 64 -2.14 11.18 1.62
CA CYS A 64 -0.97 10.32 1.54
C CYS A 64 -0.52 10.16 0.08
N VAL A 65 0.78 10.29 -0.18
CA VAL A 65 1.40 10.10 -1.50
C VAL A 65 2.27 8.86 -1.46
N LEU A 66 2.04 7.94 -2.40
CA LEU A 66 2.77 6.68 -2.50
C LEU A 66 3.36 6.55 -3.90
N ASP A 67 4.68 6.39 -3.98
CA ASP A 67 5.43 6.32 -5.23
C ASP A 67 6.02 4.92 -5.41
N GLU A 68 5.56 4.21 -6.43
CA GLU A 68 5.98 2.86 -6.85
C GLU A 68 6.11 1.83 -5.72
N VAL A 69 5.31 1.98 -4.66
CA VAL A 69 5.36 1.12 -3.46
C VAL A 69 5.04 -0.34 -3.76
N ASP A 70 4.46 -0.62 -4.93
CA ASP A 70 4.06 -1.94 -5.38
C ASP A 70 5.06 -2.60 -6.35
N ALA A 71 6.13 -1.90 -6.76
CA ALA A 71 7.11 -2.41 -7.73
C ALA A 71 7.84 -3.69 -7.30
N ALA A 72 7.98 -3.91 -5.98
CA ALA A 72 8.64 -5.10 -5.41
C ALA A 72 7.66 -6.23 -5.03
N LEU A 73 6.36 -6.05 -5.28
CA LEU A 73 5.32 -6.99 -4.86
C LEU A 73 4.88 -7.90 -6.00
N ASP A 74 4.58 -9.16 -5.68
CA ASP A 74 3.88 -10.06 -6.61
C ASP A 74 2.39 -9.68 -6.78
N GLU A 75 1.72 -10.20 -7.82
CA GLU A 75 0.32 -9.86 -8.13
C GLU A 75 -0.65 -10.10 -6.96
N THR A 76 -0.40 -11.12 -6.14
CA THR A 76 -1.23 -11.44 -4.99
C THR A 76 -1.11 -10.36 -3.92
N ASN A 77 0.10 -9.91 -3.64
CA ASN A 77 0.37 -8.88 -2.64
C ASN A 77 0.00 -7.47 -3.14
N VAL A 78 0.15 -7.19 -4.43
CA VAL A 78 -0.42 -5.99 -5.08
C VAL A 78 -1.92 -5.93 -4.85
N SER A 79 -2.64 -7.03 -5.04
CA SER A 79 -4.10 -7.09 -4.79
C SER A 79 -4.44 -6.74 -3.33
N ARG A 80 -3.70 -7.31 -2.38
CA ARG A 80 -3.91 -7.07 -0.95
C ARG A 80 -3.63 -5.63 -0.54
N LEU A 81 -2.58 -5.02 -1.11
CA LEU A 81 -2.27 -3.62 -0.89
C LEU A 81 -3.36 -2.72 -1.50
N ALA A 82 -3.88 -3.04 -2.68
CA ALA A 82 -4.95 -2.30 -3.33
C ALA A 82 -6.25 -2.30 -2.48
N ASP A 83 -6.67 -3.47 -2.00
CA ASP A 83 -7.86 -3.61 -1.14
C ASP A 83 -7.72 -2.83 0.19
N LEU A 84 -6.51 -2.84 0.75
CA LEU A 84 -6.17 -2.12 1.96
C LEU A 84 -6.23 -0.60 1.77
N LEU A 85 -5.60 -0.09 0.70
CA LEU A 85 -5.62 1.34 0.40
C LEU A 85 -7.05 1.83 0.13
N ARG A 86 -7.87 1.03 -0.56
CA ARG A 86 -9.29 1.32 -0.73
C ARG A 86 -10.06 1.39 0.59
N GLY A 87 -9.74 0.52 1.54
CA GLY A 87 -10.33 0.57 2.88
C GLY A 87 -9.96 1.84 3.65
N LEU A 88 -8.68 2.22 3.60
CA LEU A 88 -8.18 3.45 4.22
C LEU A 88 -8.64 4.73 3.51
N ALA A 89 -9.01 4.64 2.22
CA ALA A 89 -9.42 5.78 1.41
C ALA A 89 -10.72 6.47 1.88
N GLN A 90 -11.45 5.84 2.82
CA GLN A 90 -12.62 6.46 3.45
C GLN A 90 -12.24 7.67 4.32
N ASP A 91 -11.08 7.62 4.97
CA ASP A 91 -10.62 8.65 5.92
C ASP A 91 -9.40 9.42 5.42
N THR A 92 -8.64 8.88 4.47
CA THR A 92 -7.42 9.46 3.92
C THR A 92 -7.49 9.56 2.40
N GLN A 93 -7.13 10.72 1.83
CA GLN A 93 -6.99 10.84 0.38
C GLN A 93 -5.65 10.23 -0.09
N PHE A 94 -5.68 9.31 -1.05
CA PHE A 94 -4.47 8.70 -1.61
C PHE A 94 -4.13 9.22 -3.00
N LEU A 95 -2.87 9.61 -3.20
CA LEU A 95 -2.26 9.84 -4.51
C LEU A 95 -1.23 8.73 -4.75
N LEU A 96 -1.47 7.92 -5.78
CA LEU A 96 -0.65 6.77 -6.12
C LEU A 96 0.06 7.00 -7.45
N VAL A 97 1.38 6.83 -7.46
CA VAL A 97 2.19 6.71 -8.67
C VAL A 97 2.56 5.24 -8.83
N THR A 98 2.09 4.62 -9.91
CA THR A 98 2.27 3.19 -10.14
C THR A 98 2.11 2.85 -11.63
N HIS A 99 2.74 1.76 -12.06
CA HIS A 99 2.51 1.15 -13.38
C HIS A 99 1.64 -0.12 -13.30
N SER A 100 1.16 -0.50 -12.10
CA SER A 100 0.34 -1.69 -11.90
C SER A 100 -1.10 -1.47 -12.35
N LYS A 101 -1.49 -2.22 -13.39
CA LYS A 101 -2.87 -2.25 -13.88
C LYS A 101 -3.87 -2.60 -12.77
N ARG A 102 -3.47 -3.45 -11.83
CA ARG A 102 -4.35 -3.86 -10.73
C ARG A 102 -4.57 -2.74 -9.72
N MET A 103 -3.55 -1.96 -9.39
CA MET A 103 -3.71 -0.75 -8.57
C MET A 103 -4.57 0.30 -9.26
N MET A 104 -4.31 0.53 -10.55
CA MET A 104 -5.08 1.47 -11.38
C MET A 104 -6.58 1.13 -11.40
N GLN A 105 -6.93 -0.16 -11.44
CA GLN A 105 -8.32 -0.63 -11.39
C GLN A 105 -9.04 -0.31 -10.07
N THR A 106 -8.30 -0.02 -9.00
CA THR A 106 -8.90 0.35 -7.72
C THR A 106 -9.12 1.84 -7.52
N ALA A 107 -8.52 2.69 -8.35
CA ALA A 107 -8.57 4.13 -8.25
C ALA A 107 -9.88 4.72 -8.79
N ASP A 108 -10.32 5.82 -8.18
CA ASP A 108 -11.49 6.59 -8.65
C ASP A 108 -11.14 7.50 -9.84
N MET A 109 -9.90 7.98 -9.91
CA MET A 109 -9.39 8.83 -10.99
C MET A 109 -7.97 8.42 -11.35
N ILE A 110 -7.68 8.39 -12.65
CA ILE A 110 -6.36 8.10 -13.19
C ILE A 110 -5.87 9.34 -13.94
N TYR A 111 -4.67 9.78 -13.61
CA TYR A 111 -3.95 10.81 -14.34
C TYR A 111 -2.80 10.15 -15.11
N GLY A 112 -2.90 10.15 -16.44
CA GLY A 112 -1.85 9.69 -17.33
C GLY A 112 -0.90 10.85 -17.66
N VAL A 113 0.40 10.65 -17.47
CA VAL A 113 1.42 11.61 -17.89
C VAL A 113 2.01 11.15 -19.21
N THR A 114 1.90 11.97 -20.25
CA THR A 114 2.40 11.70 -21.60
C THR A 114 3.44 12.74 -22.01
N MET A 115 4.31 12.41 -22.96
CA MET A 115 5.31 13.32 -23.51
C MET A 115 5.19 13.32 -25.03
N GLN A 116 4.45 14.30 -25.58
CA GLN A 116 4.27 14.44 -27.03
C GLN A 116 5.46 15.15 -27.67
N GLU A 117 6.05 16.09 -26.94
CA GLU A 117 7.24 16.84 -27.32
C GLU A 117 8.35 16.55 -26.29
N PRO A 118 9.61 16.37 -26.71
CA PRO A 118 10.69 16.07 -25.79
C PRO A 118 10.80 17.11 -24.67
N GLY A 119 10.72 16.65 -23.41
CA GLY A 119 10.84 17.51 -22.23
C GLY A 119 9.55 18.26 -21.85
N VAL A 120 8.43 18.08 -22.56
CA VAL A 120 7.14 18.69 -22.21
C VAL A 120 6.11 17.61 -21.87
N SER A 121 5.74 17.55 -20.59
CA SER A 121 4.70 16.64 -20.10
C SER A 121 3.30 17.21 -20.36
N ARG A 122 2.39 16.37 -20.85
CA ARG A 122 0.95 16.62 -20.91
C ARG A 122 0.21 15.61 -20.03
N ILE A 123 -0.73 16.10 -19.24
CA ILE A 123 -1.57 15.28 -18.36
C ILE A 123 -2.89 14.99 -19.09
N VAL A 124 -3.30 13.73 -19.08
CA VAL A 124 -4.65 13.30 -19.44
C VAL A 124 -5.32 12.71 -18.21
N SER A 125 -6.62 12.92 -18.05
CA SER A 125 -7.36 12.38 -16.90
C SER A 125 -8.52 11.50 -17.35
N VAL A 126 -8.77 10.44 -16.57
CA VAL A 126 -9.91 9.55 -16.75
C VAL A 126 -10.55 9.33 -15.38
N HIS A 127 -11.84 9.61 -15.29
CA HIS A 127 -12.61 9.23 -14.12
C HIS A 127 -13.08 7.78 -14.28
N MET A 128 -12.79 6.93 -13.31
CA MET A 128 -13.11 5.49 -13.34
C MET A 128 -14.54 5.23 -12.84
N GLY A 129 -15.41 6.25 -12.87
CA GLY A 129 -16.72 6.27 -12.23
C GLY A 129 -17.58 5.06 -12.53
N GLY A 130 -18.04 4.40 -11.46
CA GLY A 130 -19.20 3.52 -11.42
C GLY A 130 -19.17 2.28 -12.32
N ARG A 131 -19.04 1.10 -11.71
CA ARG A 131 -19.70 -0.09 -12.26
C ARG A 131 -21.21 0.16 -12.24
N ASP A 132 -21.74 0.79 -13.28
CA ASP A 132 -23.11 0.72 -13.79
C ASP A 132 -23.25 1.63 -15.03
N GLY A 133 -23.47 1.02 -16.21
CA GLY A 133 -24.26 1.57 -17.32
C GLY A 133 -23.80 2.85 -18.06
N HIS A 134 -23.41 2.66 -19.32
CA HIS A 134 -23.42 3.62 -20.44
C HIS A 134 -22.44 4.81 -20.45
N GLY A 135 -21.74 4.91 -21.57
CA GLY A 135 -20.55 5.73 -21.75
C GLY A 135 -20.77 7.23 -21.83
N GLN A 136 -19.68 7.96 -21.60
CA GLN A 136 -19.23 9.03 -22.48
C GLN A 136 -17.74 9.27 -22.20
N GLU A 137 -16.88 9.01 -23.19
CA GLU A 137 -15.54 9.57 -23.22
C GLU A 137 -15.65 11.11 -23.17
N ARG A 138 -15.09 11.71 -22.13
CA ARG A 138 -14.64 13.10 -22.19
C ARG A 138 -13.24 13.17 -21.61
N ALA A 139 -12.26 12.95 -22.48
CA ALA A 139 -10.93 13.50 -22.27
C ALA A 139 -11.08 15.03 -22.24
N THR A 140 -10.83 15.64 -21.09
CA THR A 140 -10.60 17.08 -21.02
C THR A 140 -9.11 17.29 -21.31
N ALA A 141 -8.85 18.04 -22.39
CA ALA A 141 -7.53 18.44 -22.86
C ALA A 141 -7.04 19.70 -22.16
#